data_AF-Q35106-F1
#
_entry.id   AF-Q35106-F1
#
_cell.length_a   1.000
_cell.length_b   1.000
_cell.length_c   1.000
_cell.angle_alpha   90.00
_cell.angle_beta   90.00
_cell.angle_gamma   90.00
#
_symmetry.space_group_name_H-M   'P 1'
#
loop_
_entity.id
_entity.type
_entity.pdbx_description
1 polymer ?
#
loop_
_entity_poly.entity_id
_entity_poly.type
_entity_poly.pdbx_seq_one_letter_code
_entity_poly.pdbx_strand_id
1 'polypeptide(L)'
;GATVITNLLSAIPYIGNTLVQWIWGGFSVDNATLTRFFTFHFLLPFTIMGLTLVHLLFLHETGSNNPTGLNSNTDKIPFHPYFSYKDLLGIILMLALLLTLT
;
A
#
# COMPACT_ATOMS: atom_id res chain seq x y z
N GLY A 1 -15.44 0.63 13.65
CA GLY A 1 -14.77 0.79 12.35
C GLY A 1 -15.37 -0.11 11.29
N ALA A 2 -15.13 -1.42 11.37
CA ALA A 2 -15.53 -2.41 10.37
C ALA A 2 -16.97 -2.24 9.85
N THR A 3 -17.96 -2.17 10.74
CA THR A 3 -19.38 -1.99 10.38
C THR A 3 -19.63 -0.77 9.49
N VAL A 4 -19.04 0.39 9.80
CA VAL A 4 -19.24 1.63 9.03
C VAL A 4 -18.60 1.52 7.65
N ILE A 5 -17.36 1.01 7.58
CA ILE A 5 -16.60 0.91 6.33
C ILE A 5 -17.27 -0.08 5.37
N THR A 6 -17.63 -1.27 5.85
CA THR A 6 -18.28 -2.27 4.99
C THR A 6 -19.67 -1.82 4.53
N ASN A 7 -20.39 -1.05 5.35
CA ASN A 7 -21.70 -0.51 4.97
C ASN A 7 -21.63 0.52 3.84
N LEU A 8 -20.46 1.05 3.48
CA LEU A 8 -20.32 1.87 2.26
C LEU A 8 -20.76 1.11 1.00
N LEU A 9 -20.65 -0.22 0.99
CA LEU A 9 -21.09 -1.05 -0.14
C LEU A 9 -22.63 -1.14 -0.25
N SER A 10 -23.37 -0.85 0.82
CA SER A 10 -24.84 -0.83 0.77
C SER A 10 -25.39 0.25 -0.16
N ALA A 11 -24.58 1.27 -0.47
CA ALA A 11 -24.93 2.33 -1.42
C ALA A 11 -24.99 1.86 -2.88
N ILE A 12 -24.51 0.66 -3.20
CA ILE A 12 -24.60 0.09 -4.56
C ILE A 12 -26.06 -0.33 -4.84
N PRO A 13 -26.71 0.22 -5.87
CA PRO A 13 -28.11 -0.10 -6.18
C PRO A 13 -28.32 -1.61 -6.42
N TYR A 14 -29.48 -2.11 -6.00
CA TYR A 14 -29.97 -3.48 -6.19
C TYR A 14 -29.20 -4.58 -5.43
N ILE A 15 -27.87 -4.52 -5.35
CA ILE A 15 -27.02 -5.60 -4.81
C ILE A 15 -26.27 -5.22 -3.52
N GLY A 16 -26.29 -3.95 -3.10
CA GLY A 16 -25.46 -3.43 -2.01
C GLY A 16 -25.63 -4.19 -0.69
N ASN A 17 -26.86 -4.39 -0.24
CA ASN A 17 -27.13 -5.13 1.01
C ASN A 17 -26.65 -6.59 0.94
N THR A 18 -26.76 -7.23 -0.22
CA THR A 18 -26.26 -8.59 -0.45
C THR A 18 -24.73 -8.63 -0.36
N LEU A 19 -24.02 -7.64 -0.92
CA LEU A 19 -22.56 -7.54 -0.82
C LEU A 19 -22.09 -7.36 0.62
N VAL A 20 -22.78 -6.52 1.41
CA VAL A 20 -22.47 -6.31 2.83
C VAL A 20 -22.60 -7.61 3.61
N GLN A 21 -23.73 -8.31 3.48
CA GLN A 21 -23.96 -9.58 4.17
C GLN A 21 -22.99 -10.67 3.70
N TRP A 22 -22.64 -10.68 2.42
CA TRP A 22 -21.65 -11.60 1.86
C TRP A 22 -20.26 -11.41 2.49
N ILE A 23 -19.82 -10.16 2.64
CA ILE A 23 -18.54 -9.84 3.30
C ILE A 23 -18.57 -10.23 4.77
N TRP A 24 -19.65 -9.87 5.48
CA TRP A 24 -19.80 -10.21 6.90
C TRP A 24 -19.90 -11.72 7.13
N GLY A 25 -20.46 -12.45 6.18
CA GLY A 25 -20.79 -13.87 6.36
C GLY A 25 -21.97 -14.08 7.30
N GLY A 26 -22.87 -13.09 7.40
CA GLY A 26 -24.00 -13.06 8.33
C GLY A 26 -24.73 -11.71 8.29
N PHE A 27 -25.64 -11.48 9.24
CA PHE A 27 -26.45 -10.26 9.31
C PHE A 27 -25.73 -9.08 9.98
N SER A 28 -24.62 -9.33 10.67
CA SER A 28 -23.80 -8.34 11.34
C SER A 28 -22.33 -8.77 11.33
N VAL A 29 -21.43 -7.84 11.68
CA VAL A 29 -20.02 -8.15 11.92
C VAL A 29 -19.90 -9.09 13.11
N ASP A 30 -19.32 -10.27 12.91
CA ASP A 30 -19.15 -11.30 13.94
C ASP A 30 -17.91 -12.17 13.66
N ASN A 31 -17.75 -13.32 14.33
CA ASN A 31 -16.58 -14.21 14.25
C ASN A 31 -16.24 -14.64 12.81
N ALA A 32 -17.25 -14.88 11.97
CA ALA A 32 -17.06 -15.17 10.55
C ALA A 32 -16.34 -14.02 9.83
N THR A 33 -16.71 -12.77 10.14
CA THR A 33 -16.07 -11.58 9.59
C THR A 33 -14.62 -11.45 10.09
N LEU A 34 -14.40 -11.61 11.39
CA LEU A 34 -13.07 -11.47 12.01
C LEU A 34 -12.06 -12.46 11.42
N THR A 35 -12.46 -13.73 11.28
CA THR A 35 -11.61 -14.78 10.73
C THR A 35 -11.22 -14.47 9.27
N ARG A 36 -12.19 -14.05 8.45
CA ARG A 36 -11.92 -13.66 7.05
C ARG A 36 -11.02 -12.43 6.95
N PHE A 37 -11.26 -11.43 7.81
CA PHE A 37 -10.48 -10.21 7.81
C PHE A 37 -9.03 -10.46 8.23
N PHE A 38 -8.81 -11.37 9.18
CA PHE A 38 -7.46 -11.81 9.51
C PHE A 38 -6.78 -12.47 8.30
N THR A 39 -7.47 -13.38 7.59
CA THR A 39 -6.92 -14.00 6.37
C THR A 39 -6.59 -12.97 5.30
N PHE A 40 -7.47 -11.99 5.05
CA PHE A 40 -7.20 -10.92 4.09
C PHE A 40 -6.05 -10.01 4.54
N HIS A 41 -6.02 -9.63 5.82
CA HIS A 41 -4.94 -8.83 6.38
C HIS A 41 -3.60 -9.53 6.26
N PHE A 42 -3.56 -10.85 6.41
CA PHE A 42 -2.35 -11.64 6.20
C PHE A 42 -1.96 -11.71 4.73
N LEU A 43 -2.93 -11.89 3.83
CA LEU A 43 -2.66 -12.07 2.39
C LEU A 43 -2.27 -10.77 1.68
N LEU A 44 -2.97 -9.68 1.95
CA LEU A 44 -2.85 -8.41 1.22
C LEU A 44 -1.43 -7.81 1.22
N PRO A 45 -0.63 -7.86 2.31
CA PRO A 45 0.76 -7.43 2.29
C PRO A 45 1.60 -8.12 1.22
N PHE A 46 1.38 -9.42 0.97
CA PHE A 46 2.09 -10.15 -0.09
C PHE A 46 1.62 -9.74 -1.48
N THR A 47 0.33 -9.47 -1.65
CA THR A 47 -0.20 -8.91 -2.90
C THR A 47 0.39 -7.52 -3.17
N ILE A 48 0.48 -6.67 -2.14
CA ILE A 48 1.11 -5.34 -2.22
C ILE A 48 2.59 -5.48 -2.60
N MET A 49 3.33 -6.41 -1.98
CA MET A 49 4.72 -6.69 -2.36
C MET A 49 4.85 -7.06 -3.84
N GLY A 50 3.97 -7.92 -4.36
CA GLY A 50 3.92 -8.27 -5.78
C GLY A 50 3.66 -7.06 -6.67
N LEU A 51 2.69 -6.22 -6.32
CA LEU A 51 2.40 -4.97 -7.04
C LEU A 51 3.56 -3.97 -6.97
N THR A 52 4.27 -3.88 -5.85
CA THR A 52 5.47 -3.04 -5.70
C THR A 52 6.59 -3.49 -6.63
N LEU A 53 6.79 -4.80 -6.82
CA LEU A 53 7.78 -5.31 -7.79
C LEU A 53 7.40 -4.93 -9.22
N VAL A 54 6.12 -5.08 -9.61
CA VAL A 54 5.64 -4.66 -10.93
C VAL A 54 5.80 -3.15 -11.12
N HIS A 55 5.49 -2.36 -10.09
CA HIS A 55 5.69 -0.92 -10.10
C HIS A 55 7.15 -0.54 -10.32
N LEU A 56 8.08 -1.17 -9.58
CA LEU A 56 9.52 -0.93 -9.73
C LEU A 56 10.06 -1.39 -11.08
N LEU A 57 9.52 -2.47 -11.66
CA LEU A 57 9.87 -2.91 -13.00
C LEU A 57 9.53 -1.83 -14.03
N PHE A 58 8.31 -1.29 -14.02
CA PHE A 58 7.95 -0.21 -14.94
C PHE A 58 8.75 1.07 -14.70
N LEU A 59 9.07 1.40 -13.44
CA LEU A 59 9.95 2.50 -13.13
C LEU A 59 11.37 2.28 -13.68
N HIS A 60 11.85 1.04 -13.67
CA HIS A 60 13.18 0.70 -14.18
C HIS A 60 13.28 0.86 -15.71
N GLU A 61 12.20 0.60 -16.45
CA GLU A 61 12.16 0.79 -17.91
C GLU A 61 12.33 2.27 -18.32
N THR A 62 11.74 3.21 -17.58
CA THR A 62 11.81 4.64 -17.92
C THR A 62 12.89 5.40 -17.13
N GLY A 63 13.27 4.88 -15.96
CA GLY A 63 14.01 5.60 -14.93
C GLY A 63 13.17 6.64 -14.19
N SER A 64 13.73 7.18 -13.11
CA SER A 64 13.13 8.26 -12.33
C SER A 64 13.14 9.59 -13.08
N ASN A 65 12.09 10.39 -12.89
CA ASN A 65 12.07 11.79 -13.30
C ASN A 65 12.91 12.66 -12.35
N ASN A 66 13.12 13.93 -12.68
CA ASN A 66 13.86 14.90 -11.88
C ASN A 66 13.09 16.22 -11.74
N PRO A 67 13.47 17.11 -10.79
CA PRO A 67 12.70 18.32 -10.48
C PRO A 67 12.50 19.29 -11.64
N THR A 68 13.38 19.27 -12.65
CA THR A 68 13.25 20.16 -13.83
C THR A 68 12.30 19.59 -14.88
N GLY A 69 11.93 18.30 -14.77
CA GLY A 69 11.12 17.60 -15.77
C GLY A 69 11.78 17.40 -17.13
N LEU A 70 13.06 17.81 -17.29
CA LEU A 70 13.83 17.64 -18.52
C LEU A 70 14.46 16.25 -18.57
N ASN A 71 14.90 15.82 -19.75
CA ASN A 71 15.60 14.54 -19.90
C ASN A 71 16.94 14.56 -19.16
N SER A 72 17.14 13.65 -18.21
CA SER A 72 18.34 13.57 -17.36
C SER A 72 19.45 12.67 -17.92
N ASN A 73 19.28 12.07 -19.11
CA ASN A 73 20.23 11.11 -19.67
C ASN A 73 21.67 11.65 -19.82
N THR A 74 21.82 12.96 -19.99
CA THR A 74 23.13 13.62 -20.13
C THR A 74 23.90 13.75 -18.81
N ASP A 75 23.23 13.57 -17.66
CA ASP A 75 23.79 13.79 -16.32
C ASP A 75 23.31 12.71 -15.33
N LYS A 76 23.43 11.44 -15.72
CA LYS A 76 23.14 10.32 -14.83
C LYS A 76 24.32 9.98 -13.94
N ILE A 77 24.06 9.82 -12.66
CA ILE A 77 25.00 9.27 -11.66
C ILE A 77 24.54 7.86 -11.23
N PRO A 78 25.46 6.96 -10.83
CA PRO A 78 25.07 5.62 -10.39
C PRO A 78 24.28 5.67 -9.07
N PHE A 79 23.40 4.68 -8.87
CA PHE A 79 22.59 4.58 -7.63
C PHE A 79 23.47 4.43 -6.38
N HIS A 80 24.43 3.52 -6.43
CA HIS A 80 25.46 3.38 -5.39
C HIS A 80 26.73 4.12 -5.81
N PRO A 81 27.36 4.92 -4.94
CA PRO A 81 27.05 5.12 -3.52
C PRO A 81 26.01 6.22 -3.22
N TYR A 82 25.74 7.10 -4.18
CA TYR A 82 25.09 8.39 -3.95
C TYR A 82 23.70 8.27 -3.32
N PHE A 83 22.77 7.59 -3.98
CA PHE A 83 21.40 7.44 -3.49
C PHE A 83 21.31 6.42 -2.36
N SER A 84 22.17 5.40 -2.33
CA SER A 84 22.22 4.45 -1.20
C SER A 84 22.48 5.14 0.14
N TYR A 85 23.47 6.05 0.23
CA TYR A 85 23.73 6.79 1.47
C TYR A 85 22.67 7.85 1.77
N LYS A 86 22.13 8.50 0.73
CA LYS A 86 21.02 9.44 0.89
C LYS A 86 19.79 8.77 1.50
N ASP A 87 19.44 7.58 1.01
CA ASP A 87 18.31 6.80 1.51
C ASP A 87 18.58 6.26 2.92
N LEU A 88 19.80 5.83 3.23
CA LEU A 88 20.19 5.40 4.58
C LEU A 88 19.99 6.53 5.62
N LEU A 89 20.40 7.76 5.29
CA LEU A 89 20.14 8.92 6.15
C LEU A 89 18.63 9.11 6.38
N GLY A 90 17.83 8.99 5.32
CA GLY A 90 16.37 9.05 5.41
C GLY A 90 15.77 7.98 6.34
N ILE A 91 16.25 6.73 6.22
CA ILE A 91 15.84 5.62 7.09
C ILE A 91 16.18 5.90 8.55
N ILE A 92 17.40 6.40 8.83
CA ILE A 92 17.83 6.72 10.21
C ILE A 92 16.92 7.80 10.81
N LEU A 93 16.63 8.87 10.07
CA LEU A 93 15.75 9.94 10.54
C LEU A 93 14.32 9.45 10.78
N MET A 94 13.78 8.62 9.88
CA MET A 94 12.45 8.03 10.04
C MET A 94 12.38 7.12 11.28
N LEU A 95 13.40 6.27 11.49
CA LEU A 95 13.48 5.39 12.67
C LEU A 95 13.63 6.20 13.96
N ALA A 96 14.45 7.26 13.95
CA ALA A 96 14.59 8.15 15.10
C ALA A 96 13.25 8.80 15.47
N LEU A 97 12.50 9.32 14.47
CA LEU A 97 11.18 9.89 14.70
C LEU A 97 10.20 8.83 15.24
N LEU A 98 10.18 7.63 14.67
CA LEU A 98 9.33 6.53 15.13
C LEU A 98 9.59 6.21 16.61
N LEU A 99 10.86 6.20 17.04
CA LEU A 99 11.23 5.96 18.43
C LEU A 99 10.79 7.09 19.39
N THR A 100 10.61 8.30 18.88
CA THR A 100 10.08 9.43 19.68
C THR A 100 8.56 9.47 19.76
N LEU A 101 7.84 8.61 19.01
CA LEU A 101 6.40 8.43 19.14
C LEU A 101 6.10 7.58 20.39
N THR A 102 6.30 8.20 21.55
CA THR A 102 5.79 7.78 22.87
C THR A 102 4.70 8.75 23.29
#